data_AF-A0A8T0W5F0-F1
#
_entry.id   AF-A0A8T0W5F0-F1
#
_cell.length_a   1.000
_cell.length_b   1.000
_cell.length_c   1.000
_cell.angle_alpha   90.00
_cell.angle_beta   90.00
_cell.angle_gamma   90.00
#
_symmetry.space_group_name_H-M   'P 1'
#
loop_
_entity.id
_entity.type
_entity.pdbx_description
1 polymer ?
#
loop_
_entity_poly.entity_id
_entity_poly.type
_entity_poly.pdbx_seq_one_letter_code
_entity_poly.pdbx_strand_id
1 'polypeptide(L)'
;MSSEPPPSASPSAAADELAADLSASATLSKKQQKKDARKAEKAEKAAQRQQQQQTAGAAAEEDPFADNYGDVPVEDVQSKAVSGRCWTKVGDLDEGAAGRAVLVRGAAQAIRPVSKKMAFVVLRQTISTVQCVLVASADAGVSTQMVRFATALSKESIVDGEGVASLPKEPLKATTQQVEIQVRKIYCINRATPTLPINLEDAARGEAEFEKAEQLGEKLVRVG
;
A
#
# COMPACT_ATOMS: atom_id res chain seq x y z
N MET A 1 -19.35 -43.10 88.06
CA MET A 1 -20.79 -43.02 87.77
C MET A 1 -20.96 -42.00 86.66
N SER A 2 -21.24 -42.48 85.45
CA SER A 2 -21.95 -41.81 84.33
C SER A 2 -21.33 -40.51 83.78
N SER A 3 -21.19 -40.24 82.48
CA SER A 3 -21.85 -40.76 81.27
C SER A 3 -21.20 -40.10 80.04
N GLU A 4 -20.95 -40.87 78.98
CA GLU A 4 -20.81 -40.43 77.55
C GLU A 4 -22.20 -40.01 76.98
N PRO A 5 -22.39 -39.35 75.79
CA PRO A 5 -21.71 -39.60 74.50
C PRO A 5 -21.56 -38.33 73.54
N PRO A 6 -21.53 -38.35 72.17
CA PRO A 6 -20.48 -37.77 71.27
C PRO A 6 -21.06 -36.87 70.11
N PRO A 7 -20.64 -36.88 68.80
CA PRO A 7 -19.36 -36.56 68.10
C PRO A 7 -19.47 -35.42 67.03
N SER A 8 -18.38 -34.80 66.57
CA SER A 8 -17.74 -34.90 65.22
C SER A 8 -17.19 -33.49 64.88
N ALA A 9 -16.14 -33.23 64.10
CA ALA A 9 -15.51 -33.96 63.01
C ALA A 9 -14.04 -33.49 62.85
N SER A 10 -13.18 -34.37 62.33
CA SER A 10 -11.90 -34.02 61.69
C SER A 10 -12.19 -33.53 60.25
N PRO A 11 -11.29 -32.77 59.56
CA PRO A 11 -10.04 -33.36 59.07
C PRO A 11 -8.82 -32.42 59.01
N SER A 12 -7.66 -33.08 58.99
CA SER A 12 -6.36 -32.60 58.52
C SER A 12 -6.42 -32.14 57.06
N ALA A 13 -5.98 -30.92 56.75
CA ALA A 13 -5.54 -30.51 55.40
C ALA A 13 -4.85 -29.13 55.47
N ALA A 14 -3.55 -29.10 55.80
CA ALA A 14 -2.74 -27.88 55.70
C ALA A 14 -1.28 -28.25 55.44
N ALA A 15 -1.00 -28.84 54.27
CA ALA A 15 0.40 -29.05 53.84
C ALA A 15 0.61 -29.14 52.32
N ASP A 16 -0.42 -29.10 51.46
CA ASP A 16 -0.28 -29.43 50.03
C ASP A 16 -0.87 -28.39 49.06
N GLU A 17 -0.75 -27.09 49.36
CA GLU A 17 -1.23 -26.01 48.46
C GLU A 17 -0.18 -24.96 48.08
N LEU A 18 1.11 -25.18 48.38
CA LEU A 18 2.20 -24.24 48.05
C LEU A 18 3.14 -24.68 46.92
N ALA A 19 2.91 -25.85 46.31
CA ALA A 19 3.78 -26.38 45.26
C ALA A 19 3.22 -26.27 43.83
N ALA A 20 1.91 -26.00 43.65
CA ALA A 20 1.29 -26.00 42.33
C ALA A 20 1.35 -24.63 41.59
N ASP A 21 1.55 -23.52 42.30
CA ASP A 21 1.45 -22.16 41.72
C ASP A 21 2.74 -21.68 41.01
N LEU A 22 3.90 -22.30 41.28
CA LEU A 22 5.19 -21.91 40.69
C LEU A 22 5.41 -22.45 39.25
N SER A 23 4.62 -23.41 38.79
CA SER A 23 4.84 -24.08 37.48
C SER A 23 3.97 -23.53 36.34
N ALA A 24 2.83 -22.91 36.64
CA ALA A 24 1.95 -22.28 35.64
C ALA A 24 2.39 -20.86 35.26
N SER A 25 2.99 -20.11 36.19
CA SER A 25 3.50 -18.75 35.94
C SER A 25 4.77 -18.75 35.05
N ALA A 26 5.61 -19.78 35.18
CA ALA A 26 6.86 -19.91 34.41
C ALA A 26 6.66 -20.20 32.91
N THR A 27 5.56 -20.87 32.53
CA THR A 27 5.26 -21.26 31.14
C THR A 27 4.56 -20.14 30.34
N LEU A 28 3.78 -19.29 31.00
CA LEU A 28 3.19 -18.08 30.41
C LEU A 28 4.27 -17.02 30.08
N SER A 29 5.27 -16.86 30.95
CA SER A 29 6.35 -15.88 30.83
C SER A 29 7.22 -16.09 29.57
N LYS A 30 7.60 -17.34 29.24
CA LYS A 30 8.40 -17.64 28.03
C LYS A 30 7.66 -17.39 26.71
N LYS A 31 6.32 -17.57 26.69
CA LYS A 31 5.51 -17.38 25.49
C LYS A 31 5.28 -15.89 25.19
N GLN A 32 5.12 -15.07 26.24
CA GLN A 32 5.02 -13.62 26.13
C GLN A 32 6.33 -13.01 25.64
N GLN A 33 7.47 -13.40 26.22
CA GLN A 33 8.81 -12.94 25.82
C GLN A 33 9.12 -13.24 24.34
N LYS A 34 8.73 -14.42 23.83
CA LYS A 34 8.91 -14.76 22.40
C LYS A 34 8.01 -13.94 21.47
N LYS A 35 6.83 -13.54 21.93
CA LYS A 35 5.90 -12.69 21.17
C LYS A 35 6.37 -11.24 21.11
N ASP A 36 6.90 -10.73 22.22
CA ASP A 36 7.41 -9.36 22.31
C ASP A 36 8.75 -9.23 21.57
N ALA A 37 9.63 -10.25 21.63
CA ALA A 37 10.84 -10.30 20.81
C ALA A 37 10.52 -10.29 19.30
N ARG A 38 9.50 -11.05 18.86
CA ARG A 38 9.08 -11.07 17.44
C ARG A 38 8.42 -9.77 17.00
N LYS A 39 7.71 -9.08 17.89
CA LYS A 39 7.14 -7.74 17.62
C LYS A 39 8.23 -6.68 17.57
N ALA A 40 9.21 -6.73 18.48
CA ALA A 40 10.36 -5.85 18.50
C ALA A 40 11.20 -6.02 17.22
N GLU A 41 11.52 -7.26 16.83
CA GLU A 41 12.28 -7.53 15.60
C GLU A 41 11.51 -7.05 14.35
N LYS A 42 10.18 -7.23 14.30
CA LYS A 42 9.37 -6.76 13.17
C LYS A 42 9.27 -5.22 13.14
N ALA A 43 9.19 -4.57 14.29
CA ALA A 43 9.18 -3.11 14.40
C ALA A 43 10.55 -2.52 14.06
N GLU A 44 11.64 -3.17 14.49
CA GLU A 44 13.02 -2.75 14.23
C GLU A 44 13.38 -2.97 12.75
N LYS A 45 12.90 -4.05 12.12
CA LYS A 45 13.05 -4.29 10.68
C LYS A 45 12.18 -3.34 9.84
N ALA A 46 11.03 -2.91 10.36
CA ALA A 46 10.22 -1.86 9.73
C ALA A 46 10.89 -0.48 9.86
N ALA A 47 11.43 -0.17 11.03
CA ALA A 47 12.18 1.06 11.29
C ALA A 47 13.48 1.12 10.48
N GLN A 48 14.21 0.01 10.36
CA GLN A 48 15.40 -0.09 9.50
C GLN A 48 15.04 0.03 8.02
N ARG A 49 13.89 -0.49 7.57
CA ARG A 49 13.42 -0.27 6.19
C ARG A 49 13.03 1.19 5.94
N GLN A 50 12.41 1.86 6.92
CA GLN A 50 12.11 3.29 6.84
C GLN A 50 13.40 4.13 6.86
N GLN A 51 14.37 3.77 7.71
CA GLN A 51 15.67 4.43 7.77
C GLN A 51 16.53 4.16 6.54
N GLN A 52 16.48 2.97 5.94
CA GLN A 52 17.15 2.68 4.66
C GLN A 52 16.47 3.39 3.48
N GLN A 53 15.14 3.59 3.54
CA GLN A 53 14.42 4.42 2.56
C GLN A 53 14.77 5.90 2.70
N GLN A 54 15.08 6.38 3.92
CA GLN A 54 15.52 7.76 4.15
C GLN A 54 17.02 7.98 3.88
N THR A 55 17.89 7.02 4.19
CA THR A 55 19.36 7.17 4.02
C THR A 55 19.86 6.84 2.61
N ALA A 56 19.12 6.07 1.82
CA ALA A 56 19.45 5.86 0.40
C ALA A 56 19.22 7.09 -0.49
N GLY A 57 18.69 8.20 0.06
CA GLY A 57 18.57 9.49 -0.61
C GLY A 57 19.78 10.42 -0.47
N ALA A 58 20.77 10.09 0.38
CA ALA A 58 21.86 11.02 0.72
C ALA A 58 23.13 10.89 -0.14
N ALA A 59 23.16 9.98 -1.12
CA ALA A 59 24.30 9.78 -2.03
C ALA A 59 23.89 9.84 -3.50
N ALA A 60 22.86 10.61 -3.81
CA ALA A 60 22.44 10.87 -5.19
C ALA A 60 22.83 12.30 -5.55
N GLU A 61 23.43 12.47 -6.73
CA GLU A 61 23.60 13.79 -7.35
C GLU A 61 22.30 14.60 -7.22
N GLU A 62 22.42 15.90 -6.94
CA GLU A 62 21.27 16.82 -6.84
C GLU A 62 20.37 16.62 -8.06
N ASP A 63 19.13 16.16 -7.83
CA ASP A 63 18.18 15.94 -8.90
C ASP A 63 17.60 17.28 -9.36
N PRO A 64 17.83 17.71 -10.61
CA PRO A 64 17.29 18.97 -11.13
C PRO A 64 15.75 19.00 -11.16
N PHE A 65 15.10 17.84 -11.06
CA PHE A 65 13.65 17.69 -11.13
C PHE A 65 13.02 17.21 -9.81
N ALA A 66 13.72 17.40 -8.69
CA ALA A 66 13.22 17.01 -7.36
C ALA A 66 11.83 17.61 -7.05
N ASP A 67 11.55 18.84 -7.49
CA ASP A 67 10.26 19.51 -7.27
C ASP A 67 9.09 18.90 -8.05
N ASN A 68 9.35 18.06 -9.05
CA ASN A 68 8.32 17.45 -9.89
C ASN A 68 7.69 16.20 -9.26
N TYR A 69 8.19 15.73 -8.11
CA TYR A 69 7.64 14.58 -7.43
C TYR A 69 7.80 14.64 -5.92
N GLY A 70 6.97 13.87 -5.22
CA GLY A 70 7.07 13.77 -3.76
C GLY A 70 5.75 13.50 -3.10
N ASP A 71 5.81 13.33 -1.78
CA ASP A 71 4.63 13.29 -0.93
C ASP A 71 4.22 14.73 -0.61
N VAL A 72 2.94 15.06 -0.83
CA VAL A 72 2.42 16.40 -0.55
C VAL A 72 2.14 16.50 0.95
N PRO A 73 2.70 17.50 1.65
CA PRO A 73 2.40 17.73 3.06
C PRO A 73 0.91 17.96 3.27
N VAL A 74 0.36 17.45 4.38
CA VAL A 74 -1.06 17.57 4.70
C VAL A 74 -1.48 19.05 4.77
N GLU A 75 -0.55 19.90 5.19
CA GLU A 75 -0.70 21.34 5.26
C GLU A 75 -1.02 21.97 3.90
N ASP A 76 -0.52 21.42 2.80
CA ASP A 76 -0.75 21.94 1.44
C ASP A 76 -2.01 21.34 0.80
N VAL A 77 -2.52 20.24 1.35
CA VAL A 77 -3.78 19.61 0.94
C VAL A 77 -4.98 20.30 1.60
N GLN A 78 -4.77 20.96 2.75
CA GLN A 78 -5.80 21.75 3.42
C GLN A 78 -6.22 22.94 2.55
N SER A 79 -7.53 23.22 2.46
CA SER A 79 -8.12 24.26 1.62
C SER A 79 -7.76 25.68 2.07
N LYS A 80 -6.49 26.06 1.88
CA LYS A 80 -5.95 27.38 2.22
C LYS A 80 -6.18 28.41 1.12
N ALA A 81 -6.24 27.96 -0.13
CA ALA A 81 -6.45 28.82 -1.30
C ALA A 81 -7.11 28.07 -2.45
N VAL A 82 -7.84 28.79 -3.30
CA VAL A 82 -8.31 28.27 -4.59
C VAL A 82 -7.14 28.37 -5.57
N SER A 83 -6.55 27.23 -5.92
CA SER A 83 -5.33 27.16 -6.73
C SER A 83 -5.53 27.49 -8.21
N GLY A 84 -6.78 27.59 -8.69
CA GLY A 84 -7.09 27.81 -10.10
C GLY A 84 -6.72 26.65 -11.04
N ARG A 85 -6.26 25.51 -10.49
CA ARG A 85 -5.88 24.33 -11.29
C ARG A 85 -7.11 23.67 -11.91
N CYS A 86 -7.05 23.41 -13.21
CA CYS A 86 -8.11 22.72 -13.94
C CYS A 86 -7.90 21.21 -13.87
N TRP A 87 -8.75 20.52 -13.09
CA TRP A 87 -8.74 19.07 -12.99
C TRP A 87 -9.52 18.43 -14.13
N THR A 88 -8.89 17.47 -14.80
CA THR A 88 -9.53 16.62 -15.80
C THR A 88 -9.96 15.32 -15.13
N LYS A 89 -11.20 14.89 -15.34
CA LYS A 89 -11.63 13.57 -14.88
C LYS A 89 -11.02 12.50 -15.78
N VAL A 90 -10.61 11.39 -15.21
CA VAL A 90 -10.09 10.24 -15.97
C VAL A 90 -11.14 9.70 -16.94
N GLY A 91 -12.43 9.82 -16.61
CA GLY A 91 -13.54 9.44 -17.49
C GLY A 91 -13.64 10.27 -18.78
N ASP A 92 -13.17 11.52 -18.74
CA ASP A 92 -13.30 12.50 -19.83
C ASP A 92 -12.06 12.52 -20.75
N LEU A 93 -11.10 11.60 -20.52
CA LEU A 93 -9.89 11.48 -21.34
C LEU A 93 -10.17 10.65 -22.58
N ASP A 94 -10.43 11.35 -23.68
CA ASP A 94 -10.63 10.78 -25.01
C ASP A 94 -9.44 11.04 -25.94
N GLU A 95 -9.53 10.56 -27.19
CA GLU A 95 -8.51 10.80 -28.21
C GLU A 95 -8.29 12.30 -28.49
N GLY A 96 -9.31 13.15 -28.29
CA GLY A 96 -9.21 14.60 -28.39
C GLY A 96 -8.42 15.26 -27.27
N ALA A 97 -8.08 14.52 -26.20
CA ALA A 97 -7.11 14.95 -25.20
C ALA A 97 -5.65 14.89 -25.68
N ALA A 98 -5.36 14.16 -26.76
CA ALA A 98 -4.01 13.98 -27.26
C ALA A 98 -3.31 15.33 -27.54
N GLY A 99 -2.08 15.47 -27.04
CA GLY A 99 -1.28 16.69 -27.12
C GLY A 99 -1.61 17.77 -26.09
N ARG A 100 -2.70 17.63 -25.32
CA ARG A 100 -3.05 18.59 -24.26
C ARG A 100 -2.36 18.25 -22.94
N ALA A 101 -1.97 19.28 -22.20
CA ALA A 101 -1.55 19.14 -20.81
C ALA A 101 -2.79 18.86 -19.94
N VAL A 102 -2.74 17.79 -19.17
CA VAL A 102 -3.83 17.34 -18.29
C VAL A 102 -3.32 17.19 -16.87
N LEU A 103 -4.19 17.54 -15.92
CA LEU A 103 -3.99 17.31 -14.51
C LEU A 103 -5.09 16.38 -14.00
N VAL A 104 -4.69 15.22 -13.51
CA VAL A 104 -5.61 14.17 -13.06
C VAL A 104 -5.31 13.77 -11.62
N ARG A 105 -6.36 13.40 -10.89
CA ARG A 105 -6.26 12.82 -9.55
C ARG A 105 -6.91 11.44 -9.55
N GLY A 106 -6.20 10.44 -9.05
CA GLY A 106 -6.69 9.06 -9.01
C GLY A 106 -5.95 8.19 -8.01
N ALA A 107 -6.51 7.01 -7.76
CA ALA A 107 -5.85 5.96 -6.99
C ALA A 107 -4.89 5.16 -7.89
N ALA A 108 -3.67 4.92 -7.44
CA ALA A 108 -2.70 4.08 -8.12
C ALA A 108 -3.09 2.61 -8.00
N GLN A 109 -3.90 2.11 -8.93
CA GLN A 109 -4.43 0.74 -8.93
C GLN A 109 -3.32 -0.29 -9.13
N ALA A 110 -2.46 -0.04 -10.12
CA ALA A 110 -1.36 -0.92 -10.46
C ALA A 110 -0.11 -0.11 -10.80
N ILE A 111 1.05 -0.61 -10.37
CA ILE A 111 2.34 0.01 -10.61
C ILE A 111 3.24 -1.07 -11.19
N ARG A 112 3.73 -0.84 -12.41
CA ARG A 112 4.57 -1.77 -13.14
C ARG A 112 5.91 -1.11 -13.48
N PRO A 113 7.00 -1.43 -12.77
CA PRO A 113 8.33 -1.04 -13.21
C PRO A 113 8.69 -1.80 -14.49
N VAL A 114 9.19 -1.09 -15.50
CA VAL A 114 9.68 -1.68 -16.77
C VAL A 114 11.20 -1.68 -16.79
N SER A 115 11.79 -0.54 -16.43
CA SER A 115 13.24 -0.38 -16.29
C SER A 115 13.54 0.66 -15.21
N LYS A 116 14.83 0.87 -14.87
CA LYS A 116 15.24 1.95 -13.96
C LYS A 116 14.86 3.34 -14.45
N LYS A 117 14.59 3.49 -15.75
CA LYS A 117 14.23 4.75 -16.42
C LYS A 117 12.77 4.78 -16.86
N MET A 118 11.99 3.73 -16.62
CA MET A 118 10.62 3.65 -17.13
C MET A 118 9.70 2.86 -16.21
N ALA A 119 8.53 3.43 -15.93
CA ALA A 119 7.47 2.77 -15.19
C ALA A 119 6.09 3.12 -15.76
N PHE A 120 5.17 2.18 -15.63
CA PHE A 120 3.76 2.39 -15.89
C PHE A 120 2.99 2.43 -14.58
N VAL A 121 2.10 3.42 -14.43
CA VAL A 121 1.18 3.52 -13.30
C VAL A 121 -0.23 3.58 -13.86
N VAL A 122 -1.09 2.67 -13.46
CA VAL A 122 -2.51 2.72 -13.81
C VAL A 122 -3.24 3.54 -12.74
N LEU A 123 -3.75 4.70 -13.14
CA LEU A 123 -4.56 5.54 -12.27
C LEU A 123 -6.04 5.19 -12.48
N ARG A 124 -6.74 4.94 -11.38
CA ARG A 124 -8.19 4.71 -11.33
C ARG A 124 -8.88 5.91 -10.71
N GLN A 125 -9.93 6.40 -11.36
CA GLN A 125 -10.90 7.30 -10.77
C GLN A 125 -12.29 6.68 -10.92
N THR A 126 -12.87 6.23 -9.82
CA THR A 126 -14.14 5.51 -9.79
C THR A 126 -14.08 4.27 -10.70
N ILE A 127 -14.77 4.27 -11.84
CA ILE A 127 -14.81 3.15 -12.81
C ILE A 127 -13.81 3.33 -13.97
N SER A 128 -13.26 4.53 -14.15
CA SER A 128 -12.39 4.84 -15.28
C SER A 128 -10.93 4.67 -14.90
N THR A 129 -10.14 4.09 -15.79
CA THR A 129 -8.71 3.89 -15.62
C THR A 129 -7.92 4.44 -16.81
N VAL A 130 -6.75 5.00 -16.54
CA VAL A 130 -5.82 5.53 -17.55
C VAL A 130 -4.40 5.08 -17.24
N GLN A 131 -3.63 4.80 -18.29
CA GLN A 131 -2.22 4.45 -18.18
C GLN A 131 -1.39 5.73 -18.09
N CYS A 132 -0.60 5.85 -17.03
CA CYS A 132 0.40 6.89 -16.87
C CYS A 132 1.78 6.31 -17.15
N VAL A 133 2.51 6.94 -18.06
CA VAL A 133 3.83 6.53 -18.50
C VAL A 133 4.84 7.51 -17.93
N LEU A 134 5.80 6.99 -17.17
CA LEU A 134 6.94 7.75 -16.67
C LEU A 134 8.19 7.28 -17.42
N VAL A 135 8.86 8.19 -18.12
CA VAL A 135 10.14 7.93 -18.80
C VAL A 135 11.15 8.97 -18.36
N ALA A 136 12.25 8.53 -17.77
CA ALA A 136 13.34 9.41 -17.36
C ALA A 136 13.98 10.05 -18.59
N SER A 137 13.79 11.35 -18.73
CA SER A 137 14.35 12.18 -19.80
C SER A 137 14.42 13.64 -19.31
N ALA A 138 15.53 14.32 -19.63
CA ALA A 138 15.70 15.74 -19.33
C ALA A 138 14.65 16.60 -20.07
N ASP A 139 14.33 16.26 -21.32
CA ASP A 139 13.27 16.92 -22.10
C ASP A 139 11.89 16.70 -21.49
N ALA A 140 11.73 15.55 -20.81
CA ALA A 140 10.52 15.22 -20.08
C ALA A 140 10.39 15.99 -18.74
N GLY A 141 11.50 16.48 -18.18
CA GLY A 141 11.55 16.94 -16.80
C GLY A 141 11.37 15.81 -15.79
N VAL A 142 11.70 14.57 -16.17
CA VAL A 142 11.52 13.36 -15.37
C VAL A 142 12.88 12.73 -15.10
N SER A 143 13.23 12.60 -13.82
CA SER A 143 14.48 11.97 -13.41
C SER A 143 14.32 10.46 -13.19
N THR A 144 15.44 9.75 -13.07
CA THR A 144 15.44 8.34 -12.64
C THR A 144 14.95 8.19 -11.19
N GLN A 145 15.16 9.22 -10.36
CA GLN A 145 14.70 9.25 -8.98
C GLN A 145 13.17 9.39 -8.91
N MET A 146 12.58 10.21 -9.80
CA MET A 146 11.13 10.32 -9.97
C MET A 146 10.50 8.98 -10.38
N VAL A 147 11.11 8.26 -11.33
CA VAL A 147 10.64 6.91 -11.70
C VAL A 147 10.72 5.96 -10.51
N ARG A 148 11.83 6.01 -9.75
CA ARG A 148 11.98 5.21 -8.52
C ARG A 148 10.91 5.55 -7.49
N PHE A 149 10.61 6.83 -7.28
CA PHE A 149 9.54 7.29 -6.40
C PHE A 149 8.19 6.72 -6.83
N ALA A 150 7.84 6.84 -8.10
CA ALA A 150 6.58 6.31 -8.64
C ALA A 150 6.47 4.79 -8.46
N THR A 151 7.56 4.05 -8.65
CA THR A 151 7.58 2.60 -8.43
C THR A 151 7.52 2.19 -6.96
N ALA A 152 7.87 3.10 -6.04
CA ALA A 152 7.85 2.88 -4.61
C ALA A 152 6.49 3.22 -3.97
N LEU A 153 5.56 3.79 -4.73
CA LEU A 153 4.19 4.02 -4.28
C LEU A 153 3.50 2.68 -3.94
N SER A 154 2.68 2.69 -2.90
CA SER A 154 1.81 1.57 -2.56
C SER A 154 0.56 1.60 -3.43
N LYS A 155 0.04 0.40 -3.77
CA LYS A 155 -1.26 0.26 -4.44
C LYS A 155 -2.33 1.02 -3.64
N GLU A 156 -3.25 1.64 -4.35
CA GLU A 156 -4.36 2.46 -3.82
C GLU A 156 -3.94 3.81 -3.20
N SER A 157 -2.67 4.23 -3.35
CA SER A 157 -2.27 5.61 -3.00
C SER A 157 -2.99 6.63 -3.89
N ILE A 158 -3.43 7.75 -3.31
CA ILE A 158 -4.02 8.85 -4.07
C ILE A 158 -2.90 9.73 -4.62
N VAL A 159 -2.89 9.89 -5.94
CA VAL A 159 -1.82 10.55 -6.68
C VAL A 159 -2.40 11.59 -7.62
N ASP A 160 -1.71 12.72 -7.70
CA ASP A 160 -1.90 13.76 -8.70
C ASP A 160 -0.85 13.60 -9.79
N GLY A 161 -1.31 13.34 -11.01
CA GLY A 161 -0.47 13.27 -12.20
C GLY A 161 -0.69 14.50 -13.08
N GLU A 162 0.38 15.22 -13.37
CA GLU A 162 0.41 16.26 -14.40
C GLU A 162 1.23 15.76 -15.58
N GLY A 163 0.69 15.85 -16.78
CA GLY A 163 1.36 15.32 -17.96
C GLY A 163 0.69 15.71 -19.27
N VAL A 164 1.21 15.17 -20.37
CA VAL A 164 0.63 15.36 -21.70
C VAL A 164 -0.05 14.07 -22.13
N ALA A 165 -1.32 14.13 -22.52
CA ALA A 165 -2.00 12.97 -23.06
C ALA A 165 -1.44 12.60 -24.45
N SER A 166 -1.21 11.33 -24.71
CA SER A 166 -0.73 10.79 -25.98
C SER A 166 -1.53 9.57 -26.39
N LEU A 167 -1.56 9.32 -27.70
CA LEU A 167 -2.17 8.11 -28.24
C LEU A 167 -1.14 6.97 -28.24
N PRO A 168 -1.45 5.83 -27.61
CA PRO A 168 -0.58 4.66 -27.64
C PRO A 168 -0.57 4.07 -29.05
N LYS A 169 0.56 3.46 -29.44
CA LYS A 169 0.70 2.81 -30.76
C LYS A 169 -0.15 1.55 -30.89
N GLU A 170 -0.38 0.87 -29.78
CA GLU A 170 -1.20 -0.33 -29.68
C GLU A 170 -2.37 -0.07 -28.72
N PRO A 171 -3.57 -0.63 -28.97
CA PRO A 171 -4.71 -0.48 -28.09
C PRO A 171 -4.43 -0.96 -26.66
N LEU A 172 -4.84 -0.17 -25.67
CA LEU A 172 -4.64 -0.50 -24.27
C LEU A 172 -5.69 -1.53 -23.83
N LYS A 173 -5.22 -2.69 -23.38
CA LYS A 173 -6.08 -3.78 -22.86
C LYS A 173 -6.38 -3.65 -21.37
N ALA A 174 -5.50 -2.98 -20.62
CA ALA A 174 -5.54 -2.92 -19.17
C ALA A 174 -6.32 -1.73 -18.61
N THR A 175 -6.68 -0.77 -19.47
CA THR A 175 -7.32 0.50 -19.06
C THR A 175 -8.59 0.74 -19.84
N THR A 176 -9.55 1.43 -19.22
CA THR A 176 -10.80 1.80 -19.89
C THR A 176 -10.56 2.87 -20.95
N GLN A 177 -9.66 3.81 -20.67
CA GLN A 177 -9.27 4.84 -21.64
C GLN A 177 -8.21 4.31 -22.60
N GLN A 178 -8.38 4.67 -23.88
CA GLN A 178 -7.47 4.34 -24.99
C GLN A 178 -6.40 5.41 -25.20
N VAL A 179 -6.19 6.28 -24.21
CA VAL A 179 -5.11 7.26 -24.18
C VAL A 179 -4.17 6.97 -23.02
N GLU A 180 -2.93 7.42 -23.14
CA GLU A 180 -1.95 7.37 -22.05
C GLU A 180 -1.47 8.77 -21.69
N ILE A 181 -1.03 8.95 -20.45
CA ILE A 181 -0.51 10.24 -19.96
C ILE A 181 1.00 10.13 -19.84
N GLN A 182 1.74 10.90 -20.64
CA GLN A 182 3.18 11.10 -20.47
C GLN A 182 3.39 12.03 -19.28
N VAL A 183 3.68 11.45 -18.13
CA VAL A 183 3.77 12.15 -16.85
C VAL A 183 4.97 13.08 -16.84
N ARG A 184 4.75 14.30 -16.37
CA ARG A 184 5.76 15.36 -16.16
C ARG A 184 5.96 15.63 -14.68
N LYS A 185 4.89 15.56 -13.89
CA LYS A 185 4.93 15.67 -12.42
C LYS A 185 4.01 14.64 -11.78
N ILE A 186 4.43 14.11 -10.63
CA ILE A 186 3.67 13.09 -9.90
C ILE A 186 3.75 13.32 -8.40
N TYR A 187 2.62 13.62 -7.78
CA TYR A 187 2.56 13.93 -6.36
C TYR A 187 1.68 12.95 -5.62
N CYS A 188 2.16 12.40 -4.52
CA CYS A 188 1.40 11.51 -3.66
C CYS A 188 0.66 12.34 -2.60
N ILE A 189 -0.66 12.40 -2.71
CA ILE A 189 -1.52 13.18 -1.79
C ILE A 189 -1.82 12.37 -0.53
N ASN A 190 -2.05 11.07 -0.71
CA ASN A 190 -2.29 10.16 0.40
C ASN A 190 -1.67 8.81 0.08
N ARG A 191 -0.62 8.46 0.80
CA ARG A 191 0.07 7.19 0.62
C ARG A 191 -0.68 6.08 1.34
N ALA A 192 -1.08 5.06 0.58
CA ALA A 192 -1.79 3.92 1.13
C ALA A 192 -0.87 3.03 1.98
N THR A 193 -1.45 2.23 2.87
CA THR A 193 -0.72 1.22 3.62
C THR A 193 -0.22 0.12 2.68
N PRO A 194 1.07 -0.29 2.73
CA PRO A 194 1.63 -1.27 1.79
C PRO A 194 0.92 -2.63 1.80
N THR A 195 0.37 -3.04 2.94
CA THR A 195 -0.40 -4.28 3.09
C THR A 195 -1.89 -3.95 3.08
N LEU A 196 -2.53 -4.13 1.92
CA LEU A 196 -3.97 -3.96 1.79
C LEU A 196 -4.71 -5.19 2.35
N PRO A 197 -5.82 -5.00 3.08
CA PRO A 197 -6.61 -6.11 3.60
C PRO A 197 -7.32 -6.91 2.49
N ILE A 198 -7.67 -6.24 1.38
CA ILE A 198 -8.30 -6.81 0.19
C ILE A 198 -7.65 -6.16 -1.03
N ASN A 199 -7.36 -6.94 -2.07
CA ASN A 199 -6.93 -6.39 -3.36
C ASN A 199 -8.14 -6.19 -4.26
N LEU A 200 -8.15 -5.08 -5.00
CA LEU A 200 -9.22 -4.83 -5.98
C LEU A 200 -9.27 -5.92 -7.07
N GLU A 201 -8.11 -6.41 -7.51
CA GLU A 201 -8.00 -7.47 -8.51
C GLU A 201 -8.69 -8.76 -8.06
N ASP A 202 -8.61 -9.11 -6.77
CA ASP A 202 -9.26 -10.31 -6.22
C ASP A 202 -10.78 -10.11 -6.07
N ALA A 203 -11.21 -8.90 -5.69
CA ALA A 203 -12.62 -8.55 -5.52
C ALA A 203 -13.37 -8.34 -6.85
N ALA A 204 -12.66 -8.02 -7.93
CA ALA A 204 -13.26 -7.79 -9.25
C ALA A 204 -13.49 -9.08 -10.05
N ARG A 205 -12.97 -10.23 -9.60
CA ARG A 205 -13.14 -11.51 -10.30
C ARG A 205 -14.59 -11.98 -10.21
N GLY A 206 -15.14 -12.42 -11.34
CA GLY A 206 -16.47 -13.03 -11.41
C GLY A 206 -16.46 -14.55 -11.26
N GLU A 207 -17.64 -15.13 -11.02
CA GLU A 207 -17.84 -16.60 -10.92
C GLU A 207 -17.24 -17.37 -12.10
N ALA A 208 -17.38 -16.86 -13.32
CA ALA A 208 -16.84 -17.48 -14.53
C ALA A 208 -15.29 -17.59 -14.54
N GLU A 209 -14.57 -16.68 -13.87
CA GLU A 209 -13.11 -16.79 -13.72
C GLU A 209 -12.74 -17.81 -12.66
N PHE A 210 -13.55 -17.92 -11.59
CA PHE A 210 -13.36 -18.95 -10.57
C PHE A 210 -13.59 -20.36 -11.12
N GLU A 211 -14.64 -20.57 -11.91
CA GLU A 211 -14.92 -21.86 -12.57
C GLU A 211 -13.76 -22.27 -13.50
N LYS A 212 -13.23 -21.32 -14.29
CA LYS A 212 -12.06 -21.58 -15.16
C LYS A 212 -10.80 -21.91 -14.36
N ALA A 213 -10.54 -21.17 -13.29
CA ALA A 213 -9.41 -21.44 -12.42
C ALA A 213 -9.53 -22.82 -11.76
N GLU A 214 -10.73 -23.21 -11.33
CA GLU A 214 -11.00 -24.53 -10.76
C GLU A 214 -10.79 -25.67 -11.78
N GLN A 215 -11.21 -25.47 -13.03
CA GLN A 215 -10.91 -26.40 -14.13
C GLN A 215 -9.41 -26.53 -14.44
N LEU A 216 -8.65 -25.45 -14.21
CA LEU A 216 -7.19 -25.43 -14.33
C LEU A 216 -6.46 -25.91 -13.06
N GLY A 217 -7.20 -26.22 -11.99
CA GLY A 217 -6.65 -26.62 -10.69
C GLY A 217 -6.02 -25.48 -9.88
N GLU A 218 -6.26 -24.23 -10.25
CA GLU A 218 -5.76 -23.03 -9.56
C GLU A 218 -6.77 -22.54 -8.51
N LYS A 219 -6.34 -22.46 -7.24
CA LYS A 219 -7.17 -21.93 -6.16
C LYS A 219 -6.99 -20.43 -6.03
N LEU A 220 -7.94 -19.66 -6.57
CA LEU A 220 -7.99 -18.21 -6.42
C LEU A 220 -8.66 -17.78 -5.11
N VAL A 221 -8.28 -16.60 -4.62
CA VAL A 221 -8.91 -15.97 -3.45
C VAL A 221 -10.31 -15.49 -3.84
N ARG A 222 -11.33 -15.92 -3.09
CA ARG A 222 -12.72 -15.44 -3.22
C ARG A 222 -12.98 -14.40 -2.13
N VAL A 223 -13.50 -13.24 -2.54
CA VAL A 223 -13.96 -12.17 -1.65
C VAL A 223 -15.48 -12.24 -1.65
N GLY A 224 -16.09 -12.46 -0.48
CA GLY A 224 -17.53 -12.65 -0.32
C GLY A 224 -18.03 -12.19 1.04
#